data_AF-A0A836KGJ2-F1
#
_entry.id   AF-A0A836KGJ2-F1
#
_cell.length_a   1.000
_cell.length_b   1.000
_cell.length_c   1.000
_cell.angle_alpha   90.00
_cell.angle_beta   90.00
_cell.angle_gamma   90.00
#
_symmetry.space_group_name_H-M   'P 1'
#
loop_
_entity.id
_entity.type
_entity.pdbx_description
1 polymer ?
#
loop_
_entity_poly.entity_id
_entity_poly.type
_entity_poly.pdbx_seq_one_letter_code
_entity_poly.pdbx_strand_id
1 'polypeptide(L)'
;MKVELTLQYLDEWMLRWRKFQTESDWQIEKSRQWWRKANIATAGAVMGGLVMYTAGNATIRRQFGPPHFFDVGVDARIKEAISETLTSRWRYTPQGYGRLMVVGLPTFFVFAIGEHIQERRRLRAYVRQSTVFGEQARRLVQNGKIEEYLAVNIQASLPQNQKQLYA
;
A
#
# COMPACT_ATOMS: atom_id res chain seq x y z
N MET A 1 20.74 3.51 4.71
CA MET A 1 20.09 4.04 3.49
C MET A 1 18.57 4.04 3.68
N LYS A 2 17.83 5.05 3.21
CA LYS A 2 16.36 5.06 3.29
C LYS A 2 15.80 3.94 2.38
N VAL A 3 14.82 3.20 2.88
CA VAL A 3 14.28 1.99 2.22
C VAL A 3 13.74 2.31 0.83
N GLU A 4 12.98 3.40 0.69
CA GLU A 4 12.40 3.83 -0.59
C GLU A 4 13.49 4.17 -1.60
N LEU A 5 14.56 4.86 -1.17
CA LEU A 5 15.69 5.20 -2.02
C LEU A 5 16.44 3.94 -2.49
N THR A 6 16.67 2.98 -1.59
CA THR A 6 17.25 1.68 -1.94
C THR A 6 16.41 0.94 -2.97
N LEU A 7 15.09 0.93 -2.76
CA LEU A 7 14.16 0.25 -3.65
C LEU A 7 14.03 0.96 -5.00
N GLN A 8 14.13 2.29 -5.07
CA GLN A 8 14.11 3.02 -6.34
C GLN A 8 15.26 2.57 -7.25
N TYR A 9 16.48 2.53 -6.72
CA TYR A 9 17.64 2.04 -7.48
C TYR A 9 17.52 0.55 -7.82
N LEU A 10 17.02 -0.26 -6.89
CA LEU A 10 16.79 -1.69 -7.14
C LEU A 10 15.75 -1.89 -8.24
N ASP A 11 14.65 -1.14 -8.23
CA ASP A 11 13.57 -1.22 -9.22
C ASP A 11 14.07 -0.79 -10.61
N GLU A 12 14.83 0.31 -10.70
CA GLU A 12 15.49 0.74 -11.94
C GLU A 12 16.41 -0.36 -12.50
N TRP A 13 17.19 -1.00 -11.63
CA TRP A 13 18.07 -2.11 -12.00
C TRP A 13 17.28 -3.35 -12.44
N MET A 14 16.21 -3.70 -11.73
CA MET A 14 15.33 -4.81 -12.05
C MET A 14 14.62 -4.61 -13.39
N LEU A 15 14.20 -3.39 -13.72
CA LEU A 15 13.62 -3.06 -15.02
C LEU A 15 14.63 -3.25 -16.16
N ARG A 16 15.88 -2.79 -15.96
CA ARG A 16 16.96 -2.95 -16.95
C ARG A 16 17.34 -4.42 -17.15
N TRP A 17 17.36 -5.20 -16.07
CA TRP A 17 17.83 -6.58 -16.06
C TRP A 17 16.70 -7.61 -15.87
N ARG A 18 15.48 -7.26 -16.32
CA ARG A 18 14.25 -8.04 -16.11
C ARG A 18 14.34 -9.51 -16.51
N LYS A 19 15.20 -9.85 -17.49
CA LYS A 19 15.45 -11.23 -17.93
C LYS A 19 15.94 -12.18 -16.82
N PHE A 20 16.54 -11.65 -15.75
CA PHE A 20 17.01 -12.43 -14.60
C PHE A 20 15.96 -12.57 -13.50
N GLN A 21 14.73 -12.11 -13.73
CA GLN A 21 13.64 -12.23 -12.78
C GLN A 21 13.23 -13.69 -12.61
N THR A 22 13.29 -14.18 -11.37
CA THR A 22 12.77 -15.51 -11.03
C THR A 22 11.30 -15.46 -10.66
N GLU A 23 10.64 -16.62 -10.65
CA GLU A 23 9.25 -16.72 -10.20
C GLU A 23 9.08 -16.27 -8.75
N SER A 24 10.04 -16.56 -7.87
CA SER A 24 9.99 -16.10 -6.49
C SER A 24 10.13 -14.58 -6.36
N ASP A 25 10.94 -13.93 -7.21
CA ASP A 25 10.99 -12.45 -7.28
C ASP A 25 9.65 -11.87 -7.75
N TRP A 26 8.96 -12.55 -8.68
CA TRP A 26 7.63 -12.16 -9.15
C TRP A 26 6.56 -12.28 -8.06
N GLN A 27 6.59 -13.35 -7.25
CA GLN A 27 5.64 -13.51 -6.14
C GLN A 27 5.80 -12.41 -5.09
N ILE A 28 7.01 -11.91 -4.85
CA ILE A 28 7.25 -10.74 -3.98
C ILE A 28 6.53 -9.51 -4.54
N GLU A 29 6.71 -9.20 -5.83
CA GLU A 29 6.05 -8.05 -6.45
C GLU A 29 4.53 -8.21 -6.52
N LYS A 30 4.03 -9.42 -6.77
CA LYS A 30 2.59 -9.72 -6.74
C LYS A 30 2.00 -9.50 -5.35
N SER A 31 2.68 -9.98 -4.30
CA SER A 31 2.30 -9.76 -2.91
C SER A 31 2.28 -8.26 -2.57
N ARG A 32 3.31 -7.53 -3.02
CA ARG A 32 3.38 -6.08 -2.90
C ARG A 32 2.16 -5.42 -3.56
N GLN A 33 1.86 -5.73 -4.83
CA GLN A 33 0.73 -5.12 -5.54
C GLN A 33 -0.60 -5.35 -4.83
N TRP A 34 -0.80 -6.55 -4.27
CA TRP A 34 -1.97 -6.85 -3.45
C TRP A 34 -2.04 -5.95 -2.22
N TRP A 35 -0.93 -5.79 -1.49
CA TRP A 35 -0.87 -4.90 -0.32
C TRP A 35 -1.10 -3.43 -0.67
N ARG A 36 -0.66 -2.94 -1.83
CA ARG A 36 -0.99 -1.56 -2.28
C ARG A 36 -2.49 -1.40 -2.46
N LYS A 37 -3.16 -2.37 -3.10
CA LYS A 37 -4.63 -2.34 -3.25
C LYS A 37 -5.33 -2.39 -1.89
N ALA A 38 -4.84 -3.22 -0.98
CA ALA A 38 -5.35 -3.30 0.39
C ALA A 38 -5.18 -1.96 1.13
N ASN A 39 -4.00 -1.34 1.07
CA ASN A 39 -3.74 -0.03 1.70
C ASN A 39 -4.64 1.07 1.14
N ILE A 40 -4.87 1.10 -0.18
CA ILE A 40 -5.82 2.04 -0.81
C ILE A 40 -7.23 1.80 -0.27
N ALA A 41 -7.67 0.54 -0.20
CA ALA A 41 -9.00 0.20 0.33
C ALA A 41 -9.14 0.60 1.81
N THR A 42 -8.12 0.34 2.63
CA THR A 42 -8.11 0.74 4.05
C THR A 42 -8.12 2.26 4.21
N ALA A 43 -7.31 2.99 3.45
CA ALA A 43 -7.32 4.45 3.47
C ALA A 43 -8.67 5.01 3.00
N GLY A 44 -9.27 4.43 1.95
CA GLY A 44 -10.60 4.79 1.49
C GLY A 44 -11.69 4.54 2.54
N ALA A 45 -11.61 3.42 3.28
CA ALA A 45 -12.52 3.13 4.38
C ALA A 45 -12.37 4.13 5.54
N VAL A 46 -11.13 4.49 5.90
CA VAL A 46 -10.85 5.51 6.92
C VAL A 46 -11.39 6.87 6.48
N MET A 47 -11.15 7.26 5.22
CA MET A 47 -11.67 8.51 4.67
C MET A 47 -13.20 8.53 4.70
N GLY A 48 -13.85 7.47 4.20
CA GLY A 48 -15.31 7.36 4.20
C GLY A 48 -15.90 7.41 5.60
N GLY A 49 -15.31 6.66 6.55
CA GLY A 49 -15.73 6.68 7.95
C GLY A 49 -15.59 8.05 8.60
N LEU A 50 -14.46 8.73 8.41
CA LEU A 50 -14.22 10.07 8.95
C LEU A 50 -15.13 11.12 8.29
N VAL A 51 -15.37 11.03 6.99
CA VAL A 51 -16.33 11.89 6.28
C VAL A 51 -17.73 11.72 6.86
N MET A 52 -18.19 10.48 7.06
CA MET A 52 -19.51 10.20 7.63
C MET A 52 -19.62 10.66 9.08
N TYR A 53 -18.56 10.45 9.87
CA TYR A 53 -18.50 10.87 11.27
C TYR A 53 -18.56 12.40 11.41
N THR A 54 -17.88 13.13 10.53
CA THR A 54 -17.80 14.60 10.53
C THR A 54 -18.89 15.29 9.70
N ALA A 55 -19.73 14.52 9.00
CA ALA A 55 -20.81 15.08 8.20
C ALA A 55 -21.91 15.70 9.08
N GLY A 56 -22.45 16.83 8.62
CA GLY A 56 -23.59 17.47 9.25
C GLY A 56 -24.84 16.56 9.22
N ASN A 57 -25.69 16.67 10.24
CA ASN A 57 -26.91 15.86 10.34
C ASN A 57 -27.81 15.98 9.10
N ALA A 58 -27.88 17.16 8.48
CA ALA A 58 -28.62 17.37 7.24
C ALA A 58 -28.07 16.55 6.06
N THR A 59 -26.74 16.43 5.94
CA THR A 59 -26.10 15.62 4.87
C THR A 59 -26.40 14.13 5.06
N ILE A 60 -26.32 13.65 6.30
CA ILE A 60 -26.61 12.24 6.62
C ILE A 60 -28.08 11.92 6.36
N ARG A 61 -29.00 12.80 6.78
CA ARG A 61 -30.44 12.63 6.49
C ARG A 61 -30.77 12.74 5.00
N ARG A 62 -29.97 13.44 4.20
CA ARG A 62 -30.14 13.44 2.72
C ARG A 62 -29.65 12.14 2.07
N GLN A 63 -28.58 11.53 2.60
CA GLN A 63 -28.03 10.30 2.04
C GLN A 63 -28.69 9.03 2.59
N PHE A 64 -29.18 9.07 3.84
CA PHE A 64 -29.68 7.90 4.59
C PHE A 64 -31.06 8.14 5.23
N GLY A 65 -31.67 9.32 5.10
CA GLY A 65 -33.05 9.59 5.54
C GLY A 65 -34.08 9.64 4.40
N PRO A 66 -35.33 9.19 4.63
CA PRO A 66 -36.34 9.02 3.59
C PRO A 66 -36.80 10.34 2.95
N PRO A 67 -37.37 10.32 1.72
CA PRO A 67 -37.55 9.15 0.84
C PRO A 67 -36.37 8.93 -0.10
N HIS A 68 -35.87 7.69 -0.23
CA HIS A 68 -34.85 7.32 -1.22
C HIS A 68 -35.45 6.61 -2.43
N PHE A 69 -34.72 6.62 -3.54
CA PHE A 69 -35.12 5.98 -4.80
C PHE A 69 -35.25 4.43 -4.72
N PHE A 70 -34.60 3.78 -3.75
CA PHE A 70 -34.63 2.33 -3.56
C PHE A 70 -34.73 2.02 -2.07
N ASP A 71 -35.95 1.80 -1.56
CA ASP A 71 -36.20 1.32 -0.20
C ASP A 71 -36.96 -0.01 -0.28
N VAL A 72 -36.22 -1.13 -0.27
CA VAL A 72 -36.79 -2.48 -0.25
C VAL A 72 -36.25 -3.23 0.98
N GLY A 73 -37.14 -3.49 1.95
CA GLY A 73 -36.90 -4.42 3.05
C GLY A 73 -35.71 -4.08 3.96
N VAL A 74 -34.67 -4.93 3.94
CA VAL A 74 -33.50 -4.87 4.85
C VAL A 74 -32.66 -3.61 4.64
N ASP A 75 -32.60 -3.08 3.41
CA ASP A 75 -31.81 -1.91 3.06
C ASP A 75 -32.33 -0.63 3.76
N ALA A 76 -33.65 -0.47 3.83
CA ALA A 76 -34.28 0.65 4.55
C ALA A 76 -33.91 0.64 6.04
N ARG A 77 -33.92 -0.52 6.69
CA ARG A 77 -33.55 -0.68 8.11
C ARG A 77 -32.08 -0.34 8.37
N ILE A 78 -31.19 -0.71 7.44
CA ILE A 78 -29.75 -0.39 7.56
C ILE A 78 -29.55 1.13 7.46
N LYS A 79 -30.18 1.78 6.48
CA LYS A 79 -30.08 3.24 6.31
C LYS A 79 -30.64 4.01 7.51
N GLU A 80 -31.78 3.57 8.04
CA GLU A 80 -32.39 4.15 9.24
C GLU A 80 -31.46 4.01 10.45
N ALA A 81 -30.92 2.81 10.69
CA ALA A 81 -29.96 2.57 11.77
C ALA A 81 -28.69 3.43 11.63
N ILE A 82 -28.15 3.59 10.41
CA ILE A 82 -26.99 4.47 10.15
C ILE A 82 -27.34 5.93 10.46
N SER A 83 -28.50 6.40 9.99
CA SER A 83 -28.98 7.77 10.22
C SER A 83 -29.16 8.05 11.71
N GLU A 84 -29.81 7.15 12.45
CA GLU A 84 -30.02 7.28 13.90
C GLU A 84 -28.69 7.25 14.66
N THR A 85 -27.83 6.25 14.39
CA THR A 85 -26.55 6.10 15.07
C THR A 85 -25.70 7.36 14.91
N LEU A 86 -25.61 7.87 13.68
CA LEU A 86 -24.80 9.05 13.40
C LEU A 86 -25.48 10.33 13.89
N THR A 87 -26.80 10.46 13.89
CA THR A 87 -27.47 11.71 14.34
C THR A 87 -27.82 11.74 15.84
N SER A 88 -27.60 10.66 16.58
CA SER A 88 -27.97 10.50 18.01
C SER A 88 -27.25 11.46 18.97
N ARG A 89 -26.08 12.00 18.61
CA ARG A 89 -25.27 12.86 19.49
C ARG A 89 -24.76 14.09 18.76
N TRP A 90 -24.43 15.13 19.55
CA TRP A 90 -23.69 16.29 19.07
C TRP A 90 -22.30 15.84 18.59
N ARG A 91 -21.95 16.24 17.37
CA ARG A 91 -20.69 15.87 16.71
C ARG A 91 -19.99 17.09 16.19
N TYR A 92 -18.66 17.00 16.13
CA TYR A 92 -17.84 18.02 15.52
C TYR A 92 -17.97 17.94 14.00
N THR A 93 -18.47 19.00 13.38
CA THR A 93 -18.66 19.12 11.93
C THR A 93 -17.72 20.18 11.34
N PRO A 94 -16.42 19.88 11.20
CA PRO A 94 -15.46 20.84 10.68
C PRO A 94 -15.75 21.20 9.22
N GLN A 95 -15.54 22.46 8.88
CA GLN A 95 -15.64 22.97 7.51
C GLN A 95 -14.27 23.48 7.02
N GLY A 96 -14.08 23.55 5.70
CA GLY A 96 -12.84 24.05 5.10
C GLY A 96 -11.59 23.29 5.56
N TYR A 97 -10.56 24.02 5.99
CA TYR A 97 -9.28 23.45 6.44
C TYR A 97 -9.41 22.51 7.64
N GLY A 98 -10.40 22.71 8.52
CA GLY A 98 -10.64 21.80 9.64
C GLY A 98 -10.99 20.39 9.17
N ARG A 99 -11.70 20.26 8.05
CA ARG A 99 -12.06 18.96 7.47
C ARG A 99 -10.86 18.27 6.85
N LEU A 100 -9.96 19.03 6.23
CA LEU A 100 -8.71 18.50 5.70
C LEU A 100 -7.81 17.95 6.82
N MET A 101 -7.76 18.63 7.97
CA MET A 101 -7.01 18.16 9.14
C MET A 101 -7.62 16.89 9.75
N VAL A 102 -8.95 16.82 9.88
CA VAL A 102 -9.61 15.69 10.56
C VAL A 102 -9.79 14.47 9.65
N VAL A 103 -10.02 14.67 8.36
CA VAL A 103 -10.24 13.58 7.39
C VAL A 103 -8.96 13.29 6.61
N GLY A 104 -8.36 14.34 6.04
CA GLY A 104 -7.24 14.23 5.11
C GLY A 104 -5.97 13.71 5.77
N LEU A 105 -5.54 14.31 6.89
CA LEU A 105 -4.30 13.89 7.56
C LEU A 105 -4.36 12.43 8.04
N PRO A 106 -5.40 11.97 8.77
CA PRO A 106 -5.43 10.57 9.20
C PRO A 106 -5.47 9.60 8.02
N THR A 107 -6.23 9.92 6.96
CA THR A 107 -6.27 9.12 5.73
C THR A 107 -4.88 9.01 5.10
N PHE A 108 -4.18 10.14 4.98
CA PHE A 108 -2.83 10.20 4.42
C PHE A 108 -1.85 9.40 5.27
N PHE A 109 -1.87 9.56 6.59
CA PHE A 109 -0.96 8.84 7.48
C PHE A 109 -1.20 7.33 7.43
N VAL A 110 -2.46 6.87 7.43
CA VAL A 110 -2.78 5.45 7.29
C VAL A 110 -2.21 4.90 5.98
N PHE A 111 -2.37 5.62 4.88
CA PHE A 111 -1.83 5.20 3.59
C PHE A 111 -0.30 5.21 3.56
N ALA A 112 0.33 6.33 3.93
CA ALA A 112 1.78 6.53 3.85
C ALA A 112 2.54 5.57 4.78
N ILE A 113 2.06 5.39 6.01
CA ILE A 113 2.65 4.44 6.96
C ILE A 113 2.47 3.00 6.44
N GLY A 114 1.29 2.68 5.91
CA GLY A 114 1.00 1.39 5.28
C GLY A 114 1.97 1.08 4.14
N GLU A 115 2.14 1.98 3.18
CA GLU A 115 3.08 1.80 2.06
C GLU A 115 4.52 1.64 2.55
N HIS A 116 4.97 2.49 3.49
CA HIS A 116 6.33 2.43 4.02
C HIS A 116 6.63 1.10 4.72
N ILE A 117 5.69 0.56 5.50
CA ILE A 117 5.84 -0.75 6.15
C ILE A 117 5.93 -1.86 5.11
N GLN A 118 5.13 -1.81 4.04
CA GLN A 118 5.13 -2.83 3.01
C GLN A 118 6.40 -2.77 2.14
N GLU A 119 6.92 -1.59 1.84
CA GLU A 119 8.21 -1.44 1.17
C GLU A 119 9.36 -1.99 1.99
N ARG A 120 9.36 -1.76 3.31
CA ARG A 120 10.32 -2.42 4.22
C ARG A 120 10.22 -3.94 4.16
N ARG A 121 9.01 -4.49 4.12
CA ARG A 121 8.79 -5.94 4.00
C ARG A 121 9.30 -6.48 2.66
N ARG A 122 9.02 -5.78 1.56
CA ARG A 122 9.53 -6.11 0.21
C ARG A 122 11.06 -6.17 0.18
N LEU A 123 11.73 -5.13 0.68
CA LEU A 123 13.19 -5.09 0.71
C LEU A 123 13.77 -6.25 1.55
N ARG A 124 13.18 -6.54 2.71
CA ARG A 124 13.60 -7.69 3.54
C ARG A 124 13.40 -9.02 2.83
N ALA A 125 12.34 -9.17 2.03
CA ALA A 125 12.10 -10.37 1.24
C ALA A 125 13.20 -10.54 0.18
N TYR A 126 13.53 -9.49 -0.57
CA TYR A 126 14.64 -9.52 -1.54
C TYR A 126 15.99 -9.82 -0.88
N VAL A 127 16.30 -9.21 0.25
CA VAL A 127 17.56 -9.44 0.98
C VAL A 127 17.74 -10.91 1.41
N ARG A 128 16.63 -11.62 1.69
CA ARG A 128 16.67 -13.04 2.08
C ARG A 128 16.78 -13.98 0.89
N GLN A 129 16.56 -13.49 -0.32
CA GLN A 129 16.45 -14.33 -1.49
C GLN A 129 17.82 -14.54 -2.16
N SER A 130 18.11 -15.79 -2.53
CA SER A 130 19.34 -16.20 -3.21
C SER A 130 19.22 -16.03 -4.74
N THR A 131 18.78 -14.85 -5.19
CA THR A 131 18.67 -14.49 -6.62
C THR A 131 19.60 -13.35 -6.97
N VAL A 132 19.77 -13.09 -8.26
CA VAL A 132 20.56 -11.95 -8.76
C VAL A 132 20.03 -10.63 -8.16
N PHE A 133 18.71 -10.44 -8.08
CA PHE A 133 18.10 -9.27 -7.44
C PHE A 133 18.31 -9.25 -5.92
N GLY A 134 18.24 -10.39 -5.24
CA GLY A 134 18.50 -10.47 -3.81
C GLY A 134 19.96 -10.21 -3.43
N GLU A 135 20.91 -10.61 -4.27
CA GLU A 135 22.32 -10.24 -4.13
C GLU A 135 22.52 -8.74 -4.34
N GLN A 136 21.92 -8.16 -5.38
CA GLN A 136 21.99 -6.71 -5.60
C GLN A 136 21.36 -5.93 -4.43
N ALA A 137 20.22 -6.38 -3.90
CA ALA A 137 19.59 -5.78 -2.74
C ALA A 137 20.48 -5.87 -1.48
N ARG A 138 21.13 -7.01 -1.23
CA ARG A 138 22.08 -7.17 -0.12
C ARG A 138 23.27 -6.22 -0.24
N ARG A 139 23.84 -6.11 -1.43
CA ARG A 139 24.98 -5.22 -1.71
C ARG A 139 24.59 -3.75 -1.54
N LEU A 140 23.42 -3.33 -2.02
CA LEU A 140 22.92 -1.97 -1.83
C LEU A 140 22.70 -1.64 -0.34
N VAL A 141 22.21 -2.60 0.45
CA VAL A 141 22.02 -2.43 1.90
C VAL A 141 23.36 -2.37 2.65
N GLN A 142 24.34 -3.19 2.28
CA GLN A 142 25.64 -3.28 2.95
C GLN A 142 26.60 -2.16 2.56
N ASN A 143 26.78 -1.90 1.27
CA ASN A 143 27.81 -1.00 0.77
C ASN A 143 27.31 0.44 0.63
N GLY A 144 26.00 0.66 0.54
CA GLY A 144 25.40 1.99 0.38
C GLY A 144 25.81 2.76 -0.88
N LYS A 145 26.64 2.17 -1.74
CA LYS A 145 27.07 2.71 -3.02
C LYS A 145 26.18 2.19 -4.14
N ILE A 146 25.73 3.11 -4.99
CA ILE A 146 24.94 2.84 -6.19
C ILE A 146 25.95 2.54 -7.31
N GLU A 147 26.61 1.39 -7.23
CA GLU A 147 27.47 0.93 -8.32
C GLU A 147 26.63 0.04 -9.25
N GLU A 148 26.57 0.40 -10.54
CA GLU A 148 25.91 -0.41 -11.57
C GLU A 148 26.72 -1.68 -11.81
N TYR A 149 26.50 -2.71 -11.01
CA TYR A 149 27.08 -4.02 -11.29
C TYR A 149 26.36 -4.65 -12.48
N LEU A 150 27.13 -5.14 -13.44
CA LEU A 150 26.62 -6.00 -14.50
C LEU A 150 26.08 -7.28 -13.88
N ALA A 151 24.85 -7.65 -14.25
CA ALA A 151 24.20 -8.87 -13.75
C ALA A 151 25.03 -10.15 -13.99
N VAL A 152 25.92 -10.13 -14.99
CA VAL A 152 26.84 -11.24 -15.34
C VAL A 152 27.95 -11.44 -14.28
N ASN A 153 28.37 -10.39 -13.57
CA ASN A 153 29.39 -10.47 -12.52
C ASN A 153 28.82 -10.86 -11.15
N ILE A 154 27.50 -11.01 -11.05
CA ILE A 154 26.84 -11.43 -9.82
C ILE A 154 26.77 -12.96 -9.85
N GLN A 155 27.75 -13.62 -9.23
CA GLN A 155 27.59 -15.01 -8.83
C GLN A 155 26.49 -15.05 -7.77
N ALA A 156 25.23 -15.14 -8.22
CA ALA A 156 24.17 -15.59 -7.34
C ALA A 156 24.63 -16.92 -6.73
N SER A 157 24.34 -17.14 -5.45
CA SER A 157 24.54 -18.44 -4.79
C SER A 157 23.57 -19.47 -5.40
N LEU A 158 23.74 -19.74 -6.69
CA LEU A 158 23.02 -20.73 -7.46
C LEU A 158 23.59 -22.09 -7.07
N PRO A 159 22.73 -23.11 -6.92
CA PRO A 159 23.17 -24.49 -6.83
C PRO A 159 24.17 -24.78 -7.97
N GLN A 160 25.23 -25.54 -7.67
CA GLN A 160 26.39 -25.75 -8.56
C GLN A 160 26.00 -26.21 -9.98
N ASN A 161 24.86 -26.90 -10.07
CA ASN A 161 24.21 -27.46 -11.25
C ASN A 161 23.70 -26.38 -12.22
N GLN A 162 23.33 -25.20 -11.72
CA GLN A 162 22.78 -24.08 -12.51
C GLN A 162 23.84 -23.05 -12.92
N LYS A 163 25.05 -23.13 -12.33
CA LYS A 163 26.18 -22.25 -12.69
C LYS A 163 26.71 -22.48 -14.10
N GLN A 164 26.56 -23.69 -14.63
CA GLN A 164 27.06 -24.04 -15.97
C GLN A 164 26.30 -23.34 -17.11
N LEU A 165 25.08 -22.84 -16.86
CA LEU A 165 24.28 -22.14 -17.88
C LEU A 165 24.65 -20.65 -18.05
N TYR A 166 25.51 -20.11 -17.18
CA TYR A 166 25.88 -18.69 -17.15
C TYR A 166 27.40 -18.46 -17.30
N ALA A 167 28.16 -19.49 -17.68
CA ALA A 167 29.59 -19.41 -17.97
C ALA A 167 29.85 -19.04 -19.44
#